data_AF-A0A978TZ07-F1
#
_entry.id   AF-A0A978TZ07-F1
#
_cell.length_a   1.000
_cell.length_b   1.000
_cell.length_c   1.000
_cell.angle_alpha   90.00
_cell.angle_beta   90.00
_cell.angle_gamma   90.00
#
_symmetry.space_group_name_H-M   'P 1'
#
loop_
_entity.id
_entity.type
_entity.pdbx_description
1 polymer ?
#
loop_
_entity_poly.entity_id
_entity_poly.type
_entity_poly.pdbx_seq_one_letter_code
_entity_poly.pdbx_strand_id
1 'polypeptide(L)'
;MSRSKALQYYVLSRLMLAPLMLWTITTVVFLLLRATPGDPVDVVLGDRAPEAAKEELRQRLGLDAPLWLQYLRYLGDLLRFDLGTSLTTQGESVWEIIRQHFPATVELTVLSMLVSVVVGVAIGALAASRPNTPLDAGGRLFGIITYAVPMYWFGMLLQLIFAVQLRWFPIGTRFPLNQTAPQGPTGLYLVDSLLQGNFSAFFTALYYLALPSLTLGILLSGIFERIVRINLKQTLRADYVEAARARGIPEAQIVFSHALKNALIPVITVLGLTIASLLGGAVLTEVTFSWPGLANRLFEAIEFRDYPVVQGLMVFFGVIVAIASILIDILNAWVDPRIRY
;
A
#
# COMPACT_ATOMS: atom_id res chain seq x y z
N MET A 1 21.06 29.87 3.47
CA MET A 1 21.65 28.53 3.25
C MET A 1 21.52 28.17 1.78
N SER A 2 22.49 27.44 1.19
CA SER A 2 22.29 26.94 -0.18
C SER A 2 21.16 25.90 -0.18
N ARG A 3 20.40 25.78 -1.28
CA ARG A 3 19.31 24.80 -1.42
C ARG A 3 19.74 23.37 -1.06
N SER A 4 20.96 23.01 -1.44
CA SER A 4 21.58 21.73 -1.10
C SER A 4 21.73 21.53 0.41
N LYS A 5 22.13 22.57 1.17
CA LYS A 5 22.25 22.48 2.64
C LYS A 5 20.89 22.36 3.35
N ALA A 6 19.85 23.02 2.83
CA ALA A 6 18.49 22.90 3.39
C ALA A 6 17.90 21.50 3.15
N LEU A 7 18.07 20.96 1.94
CA LEU A 7 17.67 19.58 1.61
C LEU A 7 18.44 18.56 2.45
N GLN A 8 19.76 18.73 2.60
CA GLN A 8 20.58 17.87 3.45
C GLN A 8 20.11 17.90 4.91
N TYR A 9 19.83 19.08 5.46
CA TYR A 9 19.32 19.20 6.83
C TYR A 9 17.95 18.52 7.00
N TYR A 10 17.06 18.67 6.01
CA TYR A 10 15.75 18.02 6.03
C TYR A 10 15.85 16.48 5.92
N VAL A 11 16.67 15.97 5.01
CA VAL A 11 16.90 14.52 4.87
C VAL A 11 17.56 13.97 6.14
N LEU A 12 18.52 14.70 6.72
CA LEU A 12 19.17 14.31 7.97
C LEU A 12 18.20 14.29 9.15
N SER A 13 17.32 15.29 9.26
CA SER A 13 16.29 15.31 10.30
C SER A 13 15.30 14.17 10.13
N ARG A 14 14.89 13.86 8.90
CA ARG A 14 14.02 12.71 8.60
C ARG A 14 14.68 11.37 8.93
N LEU A 15 15.97 11.22 8.60
CA LEU A 15 16.77 10.05 8.96
C LEU A 15 16.91 9.88 10.47
N MET A 16 17.02 10.98 11.22
CA MET A 16 17.04 10.93 12.70
C MET A 16 15.68 10.57 13.30
N LEU A 17 14.58 10.92 12.62
CA LEU A 17 13.22 10.54 13.04
C LEU A 17 12.84 9.11 12.69
N ALA A 18 13.49 8.48 11.70
CA ALA A 18 13.17 7.11 11.29
C ALA A 18 13.40 6.07 12.41
N PRO A 19 14.53 6.07 13.16
CA PRO A 19 14.69 5.20 14.32
C PRO A 19 13.62 5.41 15.39
N LEU A 20 13.20 6.67 15.63
CA LEU A 20 12.14 6.96 16.58
C LEU A 20 10.80 6.39 16.11
N MET A 21 10.47 6.52 14.82
CA MET A 21 9.27 5.94 14.22
C MET A 21 9.26 4.41 14.34
N LEU A 22 10.37 3.76 13.97
CA LEU A 22 10.51 2.30 14.07
C LEU A 22 10.43 1.84 15.50
N TRP A 23 11.14 2.48 16.43
CA TRP A 23 11.06 2.20 17.85
C TRP A 23 9.64 2.37 18.39
N THR A 24 8.92 3.41 17.95
CA THR A 24 7.52 3.62 18.34
C THR A 24 6.65 2.44 17.88
N ILE A 25 6.73 2.07 16.59
CA ILE A 25 5.94 0.97 16.03
C ILE A 25 6.27 -0.36 16.72
N THR A 26 7.55 -0.68 16.90
CA THR A 26 7.97 -1.95 17.53
C THR A 26 7.52 -2.04 18.98
N THR A 27 7.60 -0.93 19.73
CA THR A 27 7.13 -0.86 21.12
C THR A 27 5.63 -1.01 21.21
N VAL A 28 4.88 -0.26 20.39
CA VAL A 28 3.41 -0.32 20.40
C VAL A 28 2.93 -1.72 20.03
N VAL A 29 3.45 -2.31 18.94
CA VAL A 29 3.06 -3.66 18.51
C VAL A 29 3.43 -4.70 19.55
N PHE A 30 4.63 -4.60 20.15
CA PHE A 30 5.04 -5.51 21.23
C PHE A 30 4.04 -5.46 22.39
N LEU A 31 3.72 -4.26 22.90
CA LEU A 31 2.83 -4.09 24.04
C LEU A 31 1.40 -4.51 23.72
N LEU A 32 0.89 -4.16 22.53
CA LEU A 32 -0.46 -4.54 22.09
C LEU A 32 -0.63 -6.05 22.06
N LEU A 33 0.32 -6.79 21.47
CA LEU A 33 0.25 -8.25 21.40
C LEU A 33 0.21 -8.90 22.79
N ARG A 34 1.00 -8.41 23.75
CA ARG A 34 1.01 -8.94 25.13
C ARG A 34 -0.18 -8.46 25.97
N ALA A 35 -0.86 -7.40 25.56
CA ALA A 35 -2.08 -6.92 26.19
C ALA A 35 -3.34 -7.63 25.66
N THR A 36 -3.30 -8.18 24.45
CA THR A 36 -4.40 -8.94 23.86
C THR A 36 -4.63 -10.26 24.63
N PRO A 37 -5.87 -10.60 24.99
CA PRO A 37 -6.16 -11.85 25.69
C PRO A 37 -5.92 -13.10 24.80
N GLY A 38 -5.32 -14.12 25.41
CA GLY A 38 -5.03 -15.44 24.81
C GLY A 38 -3.53 -15.70 24.65
N ASP A 39 -3.14 -16.97 24.81
CA ASP A 39 -1.74 -17.40 24.79
C ASP A 39 -1.35 -17.92 23.38
N PRO A 40 -0.24 -17.45 22.78
CA PRO A 40 0.27 -18.02 21.53
C PRO A 40 0.59 -19.53 21.65
N VAL A 41 0.93 -20.03 22.84
CA VAL A 41 1.19 -21.45 23.08
C VAL A 41 -0.07 -22.30 22.90
N ASP A 42 -1.24 -21.77 23.28
CA ASP A 42 -2.52 -22.46 23.10
C ASP A 42 -2.87 -22.61 21.61
N VAL A 43 -2.43 -21.68 20.74
CA VAL A 43 -2.67 -21.79 19.30
C VAL A 43 -1.77 -22.87 18.66
N VAL A 44 -0.54 -23.04 19.16
CA VAL A 44 0.41 -24.02 18.62
C VAL A 44 0.08 -25.44 19.08
N LEU A 45 -0.17 -25.64 20.38
CA LEU A 45 -0.40 -26.98 20.95
C LEU A 45 -1.88 -27.37 21.00
N GLY A 46 -2.77 -26.39 20.84
CA GLY A 46 -4.21 -26.54 21.01
C GLY A 46 -4.63 -26.47 22.48
N ASP A 47 -5.88 -26.03 22.70
CA ASP A 47 -6.43 -25.82 24.05
C ASP A 47 -6.38 -27.08 24.94
N ARG A 48 -6.42 -28.27 24.32
CA ARG A 48 -6.44 -29.58 24.99
C ARG A 48 -5.07 -30.16 25.30
N ALA A 49 -3.98 -29.48 24.95
CA ALA A 49 -2.64 -29.98 25.23
C ALA A 49 -2.38 -30.08 26.74
N PRO A 50 -1.58 -31.06 27.20
CA PRO A 50 -1.19 -31.15 28.60
C PRO A 50 -0.51 -29.85 29.07
N GLU A 51 -0.90 -29.34 30.24
CA GLU A 51 -0.35 -28.09 30.78
C GLU A 51 1.18 -28.13 30.94
N ALA A 52 1.76 -29.30 31.22
CA ALA A 52 3.22 -29.46 31.27
C ALA A 52 3.91 -29.16 29.92
N ALA A 53 3.30 -29.58 28.80
CA ALA A 53 3.83 -29.29 27.47
C ALA A 53 3.68 -27.81 27.10
N LYS A 54 2.59 -27.17 27.54
CA LYS A 54 2.39 -25.73 27.37
C LYS A 54 3.45 -24.93 28.13
N GLU A 55 3.71 -25.28 29.38
CA GLU A 55 4.71 -24.60 30.20
C GLU A 55 6.13 -24.77 29.64
N GLU A 56 6.46 -25.97 29.16
CA GLU A 56 7.73 -26.21 28.47
C GLU A 56 7.88 -25.33 27.22
N LEU A 57 6.83 -25.19 26.41
CA LEU A 57 6.87 -24.33 25.23
C LEU A 57 6.96 -22.84 25.61
N ARG A 58 6.26 -22.38 26.66
CA ARG A 58 6.38 -20.99 27.17
C ARG A 58 7.80 -20.65 27.56
N GLN A 59 8.47 -21.55 28.28
CA GLN A 59 9.87 -21.37 28.69
C GLN A 59 10.81 -21.33 27.48
N ARG A 60 10.62 -22.23 26.50
CA ARG A 60 11.42 -22.23 25.25
C ARG A 60 11.25 -20.94 24.45
N LEU A 61 10.04 -20.39 24.39
CA LEU A 61 9.74 -19.11 23.73
C LEU A 61 10.12 -17.89 24.59
N GLY A 62 10.50 -18.08 25.85
CA GLY A 62 10.83 -17.02 26.79
C GLY A 62 9.64 -16.13 27.17
N LEU A 63 8.42 -16.65 27.07
CA LEU A 63 7.17 -15.94 27.37
C LEU A 63 6.90 -15.82 28.88
N ASP A 64 7.59 -16.64 29.68
CA ASP A 64 7.61 -16.64 31.14
C ASP A 64 8.45 -15.51 31.75
N ALA A 65 9.38 -14.95 30.97
CA ALA A 65 10.25 -13.87 31.41
C ALA A 65 9.48 -12.55 31.64
N PRO A 66 9.95 -11.66 32.53
CA PRO A 66 9.38 -10.31 32.68
C PRO A 66 9.31 -9.56 31.34
N LEU A 67 8.24 -8.79 31.12
CA LEU A 67 7.97 -8.09 29.85
C LEU A 67 9.14 -7.22 29.35
N TRP A 68 9.84 -6.54 30.26
CA TRP A 68 10.99 -5.72 29.91
C TRP A 68 12.14 -6.56 29.33
N LEU A 69 12.34 -7.79 29.82
CA LEU A 69 13.38 -8.68 29.34
C LEU A 69 13.01 -9.27 27.98
N GLN A 70 11.74 -9.65 27.79
CA GLN A 70 11.22 -10.05 26.49
C GLN A 70 11.41 -8.94 25.44
N TYR A 71 11.11 -7.69 25.83
CA TYR A 71 11.26 -6.54 24.96
C TYR A 71 12.72 -6.26 24.59
N LEU A 72 13.65 -6.34 25.54
CA LEU A 72 15.08 -6.16 25.27
C LEU A 72 15.65 -7.25 24.35
N ARG A 73 15.22 -8.52 24.51
CA ARG A 73 15.60 -9.59 23.58
C ARG A 73 15.07 -9.29 22.17
N TYR A 74 13.79 -8.97 22.06
CA TYR A 74 13.16 -8.59 20.80
C TYR A 74 13.89 -7.42 20.11
N LEU A 75 14.23 -6.35 20.82
CA LEU A 75 15.03 -5.26 20.27
C LEU A 75 16.44 -5.71 19.84
N GLY A 76 17.08 -6.59 20.63
CA GLY A 76 18.39 -7.16 20.30
C GLY A 76 18.37 -7.99 19.01
N ASP A 77 17.31 -8.77 18.80
CA ASP A 77 17.11 -9.59 17.60
C ASP A 77 16.87 -8.68 16.37
N LEU A 78 16.04 -7.64 16.52
CA LEU A 78 15.82 -6.65 15.47
C LEU A 78 17.10 -5.92 15.04
N LEU A 79 17.99 -5.57 16.00
CA LEU A 79 19.28 -4.94 15.70
C LEU A 79 20.22 -5.88 14.92
N ARG A 80 20.00 -7.19 14.98
CA ARG A 80 20.70 -8.21 14.20
C ARG A 80 20.00 -8.54 12.88
N PHE A 81 18.94 -7.81 12.54
CA PHE A 81 18.06 -8.09 11.41
C PHE A 81 17.37 -9.45 11.49
N ASP A 82 17.21 -10.00 12.68
CA ASP A 82 16.41 -11.19 12.92
C ASP A 82 14.98 -10.78 13.25
N LEU A 83 14.04 -11.16 12.38
CA LEU A 83 12.60 -10.91 12.55
C LEU A 83 11.89 -12.07 13.26
N GLY A 84 12.62 -13.14 13.59
CA GLY A 84 12.10 -14.35 14.19
C GLY A 84 11.55 -15.35 13.18
N THR A 85 10.93 -16.39 13.73
CA THR A 85 10.35 -17.53 13.02
C THR A 85 8.89 -17.70 13.39
N SER A 86 8.06 -18.06 12.41
CA SER A 86 6.64 -18.32 12.60
C SER A 86 6.40 -19.45 13.59
N LEU A 87 5.47 -19.22 14.51
CA LEU A 87 5.01 -20.25 15.47
C LEU A 87 4.02 -21.23 14.82
N THR A 88 3.30 -20.78 13.80
CA THR A 88 2.21 -21.53 13.16
C THR A 88 2.66 -22.28 11.91
N THR A 89 3.69 -21.79 11.23
CA THR A 89 4.16 -22.33 9.93
C THR A 89 5.47 -23.10 10.09
N GLN A 90 5.50 -24.06 11.02
CA GLN A 90 6.61 -25.00 11.23
C GLN A 90 8.02 -24.35 11.31
N GLY A 91 8.13 -23.15 11.88
CA GLY A 91 9.42 -22.45 12.02
C GLY A 91 9.91 -21.73 10.77
N GLU A 92 9.06 -21.50 9.76
CA GLU A 92 9.40 -20.66 8.61
C GLU A 92 9.87 -19.27 9.07
N SER A 93 10.97 -18.78 8.50
CA SER A 93 11.52 -17.47 8.87
C SER A 93 10.61 -16.35 8.37
N VAL A 94 10.47 -15.27 9.15
CA VAL A 94 9.63 -14.13 8.74
C VAL A 94 10.17 -13.47 7.46
N TRP A 95 11.48 -13.50 7.22
CA TRP A 95 12.08 -13.02 5.97
C TRP A 95 11.63 -13.82 4.74
N GLU A 96 11.41 -15.11 4.89
CA GLU A 96 10.93 -15.98 3.82
C GLU A 96 9.46 -15.68 3.51
N ILE A 97 8.63 -15.54 4.55
CA ILE A 97 7.24 -15.07 4.42
C ILE A 97 7.21 -13.74 3.67
N ILE A 98 8.08 -12.78 4.05
CA ILE A 98 8.18 -11.48 3.38
C ILE A 98 8.52 -11.66 1.90
N ARG A 99 9.55 -12.44 1.58
CA ARG A 99 10.00 -12.65 0.20
C ARG A 99 8.93 -13.28 -0.69
N GLN A 100 8.15 -14.21 -0.15
CA GLN A 100 7.10 -14.91 -0.90
C GLN A 100 5.88 -14.02 -1.18
N HIS A 101 5.49 -13.16 -0.23
CA HIS A 101 4.21 -12.44 -0.27
C HIS A 101 4.34 -10.95 -0.66
N PHE A 102 5.50 -10.33 -0.42
CA PHE A 102 5.72 -8.93 -0.78
C PHE A 102 5.51 -8.62 -2.27
N PRO A 103 5.98 -9.46 -3.22
CA PRO A 103 5.75 -9.21 -4.64
C PRO A 103 4.26 -9.09 -5.00
N ALA A 104 3.39 -9.88 -4.36
CA ALA A 104 1.94 -9.79 -4.59
C ALA A 104 1.38 -8.43 -4.14
N THR A 105 1.78 -7.93 -2.98
CA THR A 105 1.39 -6.59 -2.50
C THR A 105 1.90 -5.49 -3.44
N VAL A 106 3.12 -5.62 -3.96
CA VAL A 106 3.70 -4.68 -4.93
C VAL A 106 2.87 -4.65 -6.23
N GLU A 107 2.56 -5.79 -6.84
CA GLU A 107 1.77 -5.84 -8.08
C GLU A 107 0.41 -5.19 -7.91
N LEU A 108 -0.31 -5.53 -6.83
CA LEU A 108 -1.60 -4.95 -6.50
C LEU A 108 -1.48 -3.43 -6.34
N THR A 109 -0.49 -2.97 -5.58
CA THR A 109 -0.24 -1.54 -5.35
C THR A 109 0.02 -0.80 -6.66
N VAL A 110 0.93 -1.30 -7.49
CA VAL A 110 1.30 -0.62 -8.75
C VAL A 110 0.12 -0.55 -9.71
N LEU A 111 -0.60 -1.65 -9.92
CA LEU A 111 -1.74 -1.66 -10.84
C LEU A 111 -2.90 -0.82 -10.33
N SER A 112 -3.24 -0.91 -9.04
CA SER A 112 -4.27 -0.06 -8.43
C SER A 112 -3.92 1.41 -8.52
N MET A 113 -2.65 1.75 -8.28
CA MET A 113 -2.19 3.13 -8.39
C MET A 113 -2.27 3.64 -9.82
N LEU A 114 -1.89 2.81 -10.81
CA LEU A 114 -2.02 3.15 -12.22
C LEU A 114 -3.48 3.46 -12.58
N VAL A 115 -4.41 2.58 -12.20
CA VAL A 115 -5.86 2.80 -12.40
C VAL A 115 -6.31 4.08 -11.69
N SER A 116 -5.89 4.27 -10.45
CA SER A 116 -6.27 5.41 -9.61
C SER A 116 -5.87 6.75 -10.22
N VAL A 117 -4.64 6.86 -10.70
CA VAL A 117 -4.12 8.07 -11.34
C VAL A 117 -4.80 8.30 -12.67
N VAL A 118 -4.90 7.27 -13.52
CA VAL A 118 -5.51 7.41 -14.84
C VAL A 118 -6.96 7.88 -14.73
N VAL A 119 -7.75 7.20 -13.88
CA VAL A 119 -9.17 7.53 -13.68
C VAL A 119 -9.32 8.87 -12.98
N GLY A 120 -8.58 9.10 -11.89
CA GLY A 120 -8.70 10.30 -11.08
C GLY A 120 -8.27 11.56 -11.84
N VAL A 121 -7.13 11.50 -12.54
CA VAL A 121 -6.66 12.62 -13.38
C VAL A 121 -7.62 12.87 -14.53
N ALA A 122 -8.11 11.83 -15.21
CA ALA A 122 -9.05 12.00 -16.32
C ALA A 122 -10.36 12.67 -15.85
N ILE A 123 -11.00 12.14 -14.80
CA ILE A 123 -12.26 12.68 -14.28
C ILE A 123 -12.04 14.10 -13.73
N GLY A 124 -10.98 14.31 -12.95
CA GLY A 124 -10.67 15.61 -12.35
C GLY A 124 -10.37 16.68 -13.39
N ALA A 125 -9.62 16.32 -14.44
CA ALA A 125 -9.32 17.22 -15.56
C ALA A 125 -10.60 17.58 -16.34
N LEU A 126 -11.43 16.59 -16.69
CA LEU A 126 -12.68 16.82 -17.41
C LEU A 126 -13.67 17.68 -16.60
N ALA A 127 -13.81 17.41 -15.30
CA ALA A 127 -14.69 18.16 -14.40
C ALA A 127 -14.25 19.62 -14.24
N ALA A 128 -12.95 19.88 -14.07
CA ALA A 128 -12.42 21.24 -13.92
C ALA A 128 -12.39 22.04 -15.24
N SER A 129 -12.29 21.36 -16.39
CA SER A 129 -12.27 22.02 -17.70
C SER A 129 -13.58 22.75 -18.04
N ARG A 130 -14.70 22.34 -17.43
CA ARG A 130 -16.02 22.95 -17.64
C ARG A 130 -16.73 23.22 -16.31
N PRO A 131 -16.33 24.26 -15.57
CA PRO A 131 -16.90 24.57 -14.26
C PRO A 131 -18.41 24.81 -14.33
N ASN A 132 -19.14 24.41 -13.28
CA ASN A 132 -20.60 24.60 -13.16
C ASN A 132 -21.43 23.88 -14.25
N THR A 133 -20.88 22.87 -14.92
CA THR A 133 -21.60 22.02 -15.88
C THR A 133 -21.96 20.67 -15.27
N PRO A 134 -22.80 19.85 -15.94
CA PRO A 134 -23.05 18.47 -15.51
C PRO A 134 -21.78 17.63 -15.39
N LEU A 135 -20.70 17.94 -16.13
CA LEU A 135 -19.41 17.26 -15.99
C LEU A 135 -18.74 17.58 -14.64
N ASP A 136 -18.79 18.84 -14.20
CA ASP A 136 -18.31 19.26 -12.86
C ASP A 136 -19.17 18.63 -11.75
N ALA A 137 -20.50 18.59 -11.94
CA ALA A 137 -21.39 17.90 -11.01
C ALA A 137 -21.10 16.38 -10.94
N GLY A 138 -20.92 15.73 -12.09
CA GLY A 138 -20.57 14.31 -12.19
C GLY A 138 -19.25 13.97 -11.53
N GLY A 139 -18.19 14.77 -11.78
CA GLY A 139 -16.89 14.60 -11.12
C GLY A 139 -16.98 14.78 -9.59
N ARG A 140 -17.75 15.75 -9.11
CA ARG A 140 -18.02 15.92 -7.67
C ARG A 140 -18.74 14.73 -7.06
N LEU A 141 -19.79 14.24 -7.71
CA LEU A 141 -20.53 13.06 -7.26
C LEU A 141 -19.63 11.82 -7.25
N PHE A 142 -18.81 11.62 -8.27
CA PHE A 142 -17.83 10.54 -8.33
C PHE A 142 -16.86 10.60 -7.15
N GLY A 143 -16.27 11.77 -6.87
CA GLY A 143 -15.39 11.96 -5.71
C GLY A 143 -16.07 11.71 -4.36
N ILE A 144 -17.36 12.07 -4.24
CA ILE A 144 -18.15 11.81 -3.02
C ILE A 144 -18.41 10.30 -2.87
N ILE A 145 -18.84 9.62 -3.93
CA ILE A 145 -19.16 8.19 -3.90
C ILE A 145 -17.90 7.37 -3.56
N THR A 146 -16.80 7.61 -4.27
CA THR A 146 -15.53 6.88 -4.04
C THR A 146 -14.97 7.08 -2.64
N TYR A 147 -15.19 8.25 -2.02
CA TYR A 147 -14.78 8.52 -0.64
C TYR A 147 -15.75 7.91 0.41
N ALA A 148 -17.05 7.89 0.13
CA ALA A 148 -18.06 7.45 1.08
C ALA A 148 -18.23 5.93 1.14
N VAL A 149 -17.90 5.23 0.06
CA VAL A 149 -18.12 3.79 -0.06
C VAL A 149 -17.00 3.01 0.67
N PRO A 150 -17.33 2.13 1.63
CA PRO A 150 -16.34 1.29 2.29
C PRO A 150 -15.69 0.30 1.31
N MET A 151 -14.37 0.20 1.37
CA MET A 151 -13.57 -0.61 0.43
C MET A 151 -13.94 -2.09 0.42
N TYR A 152 -14.03 -2.71 1.60
CA TYR A 152 -14.38 -4.13 1.72
C TYR A 152 -15.77 -4.41 1.15
N TRP A 153 -16.75 -3.54 1.42
CA TRP A 153 -18.12 -3.69 0.94
C TRP A 153 -18.19 -3.56 -0.58
N PHE A 154 -17.49 -2.58 -1.15
CA PHE A 154 -17.42 -2.42 -2.60
C PHE A 154 -16.73 -3.61 -3.27
N GLY A 155 -15.63 -4.09 -2.70
CA GLY A 155 -14.93 -5.29 -3.19
C GLY A 155 -15.82 -6.52 -3.17
N MET A 156 -16.52 -6.77 -2.06
CA MET A 156 -17.47 -7.89 -1.95
C MET A 156 -18.61 -7.78 -2.96
N LEU A 157 -19.15 -6.58 -3.20
CA LEU A 157 -20.17 -6.38 -4.24
C LEU A 157 -19.64 -6.65 -5.65
N LEU A 158 -18.43 -6.16 -5.95
CA LEU A 158 -17.82 -6.41 -7.26
C LEU A 158 -17.49 -7.89 -7.45
N GLN A 159 -17.05 -8.62 -6.42
CA GLN A 159 -16.92 -10.08 -6.47
C GLN A 159 -18.27 -10.76 -6.72
N LEU A 160 -19.32 -10.36 -6.01
CA LEU A 160 -20.65 -10.96 -6.19
C LEU A 160 -21.18 -10.76 -7.61
N ILE A 161 -21.07 -9.55 -8.15
CA ILE A 161 -21.59 -9.22 -9.48
C ILE A 161 -20.68 -9.81 -10.56
N PHE A 162 -19.39 -9.49 -10.54
CA PHE A 162 -18.50 -9.78 -11.66
C PHE A 162 -17.84 -11.16 -11.59
N ALA A 163 -17.56 -11.69 -10.40
CA ALA A 163 -16.97 -13.02 -10.27
C ALA A 163 -18.02 -14.13 -10.12
N VAL A 164 -19.06 -13.91 -9.31
CA VAL A 164 -20.06 -14.96 -9.02
C VAL A 164 -21.20 -14.99 -10.03
N GLN A 165 -21.90 -13.86 -10.22
CA GLN A 165 -23.07 -13.79 -11.11
C GLN A 165 -22.66 -13.82 -12.59
N LEU A 166 -21.81 -12.88 -13.00
CA LEU A 166 -21.40 -12.71 -14.40
C LEU A 166 -20.25 -13.62 -14.83
N ARG A 167 -19.43 -14.09 -13.87
CA ARG A 167 -18.24 -14.93 -14.11
C ARG A 167 -17.23 -14.31 -15.08
N TRP A 168 -17.12 -12.99 -15.07
CA TRP A 168 -16.16 -12.21 -15.86
C TRP A 168 -14.76 -12.15 -15.26
N PHE A 169 -14.63 -12.44 -13.96
CA PHE A 169 -13.36 -12.39 -13.24
C PHE A 169 -13.27 -13.56 -12.25
N PRO A 170 -12.07 -13.94 -11.80
CA PRO A 170 -11.91 -14.93 -10.74
C PRO A 170 -12.35 -14.34 -9.38
N ILE A 171 -12.71 -15.24 -8.46
CA ILE A 171 -13.21 -14.83 -7.14
C ILE A 171 -12.09 -14.42 -6.16
N GLY A 172 -10.87 -14.91 -6.39
CA GLY A 172 -9.69 -14.61 -5.59
C GLY A 172 -8.46 -15.36 -6.09
N THR A 173 -7.42 -15.43 -5.26
CA THR A 173 -6.06 -15.95 -5.57
C THR A 173 -5.29 -15.09 -6.58
N ARG A 174 -3.98 -15.36 -6.69
CA ARG A 174 -3.08 -14.62 -7.59
C ARG A 174 -2.92 -15.26 -8.98
N PHE A 175 -3.21 -16.55 -9.09
CA PHE A 175 -3.07 -17.34 -10.32
C PHE A 175 -3.95 -18.60 -10.25
N PRO A 176 -4.40 -19.19 -11.37
CA PRO A 176 -5.20 -20.41 -11.35
C PRO A 176 -4.53 -21.55 -10.59
N LEU A 177 -5.29 -22.22 -9.70
CA LEU A 177 -4.79 -23.35 -8.91
C LEU A 177 -4.51 -24.62 -9.75
N ASN A 178 -5.06 -24.69 -10.96
CA ASN A 178 -4.87 -25.80 -11.88
C ASN A 178 -3.66 -25.62 -12.81
N GLN A 179 -2.90 -24.53 -12.66
CA GLN A 179 -1.71 -24.24 -13.47
C GLN A 179 -0.54 -23.87 -12.56
N THR A 180 0.68 -24.12 -13.03
CA THR A 180 1.89 -23.68 -12.34
C THR A 180 2.05 -22.18 -12.52
N ALA A 181 2.13 -21.45 -11.41
CA ALA A 181 2.38 -20.01 -11.45
C ALA A 181 3.76 -19.69 -12.06
N PRO A 182 3.93 -18.50 -12.69
CA PRO A 182 5.21 -18.04 -13.19
C PRO A 182 6.27 -18.05 -12.08
N GLN A 183 7.37 -18.76 -12.31
CA GLN A 183 8.49 -18.80 -11.38
C GLN A 183 9.61 -17.90 -11.88
N GLY A 184 10.06 -16.93 -11.08
CA GLY A 184 11.17 -16.07 -11.48
C GLY A 184 11.85 -15.40 -10.30
N PRO A 185 12.96 -14.69 -10.57
CA PRO A 185 13.80 -14.10 -9.53
C PRO A 185 13.10 -12.95 -8.80
N THR A 186 12.08 -12.34 -9.40
CA THR A 186 11.38 -11.18 -8.82
C THR A 186 10.20 -11.58 -7.95
N GLY A 187 9.58 -12.74 -8.23
CA GLY A 187 8.32 -13.16 -7.62
C GLY A 187 7.11 -12.36 -8.10
N LEU A 188 7.28 -11.40 -9.03
CA LEU A 188 6.22 -10.62 -9.66
C LEU A 188 5.72 -11.40 -10.89
N TYR A 189 4.55 -12.00 -10.83
CA TYR A 189 4.02 -12.84 -11.90
C TYR A 189 3.90 -12.11 -13.24
N LEU A 190 3.57 -10.81 -13.24
CA LEU A 190 3.55 -9.99 -14.46
C LEU A 190 4.94 -9.79 -15.06
N VAL A 191 5.96 -9.59 -14.24
CA VAL A 191 7.33 -9.36 -14.75
C VAL A 191 7.97 -10.70 -15.13
N ASP A 192 7.88 -11.70 -14.26
CA ASP A 192 8.48 -13.01 -14.46
C ASP A 192 7.89 -13.73 -15.69
N SER A 193 6.59 -13.58 -15.96
CA SER A 193 5.98 -14.12 -17.19
C SER A 193 6.52 -13.47 -18.46
N LEU A 194 6.78 -12.15 -18.47
CA LEU A 194 7.41 -11.46 -19.59
C LEU A 194 8.88 -11.86 -19.75
N LEU A 195 9.63 -12.00 -18.65
CA LEU A 195 11.02 -12.45 -18.68
C LEU A 195 11.16 -13.87 -19.26
N GLN A 196 10.17 -14.72 -19.02
CA GLN A 196 10.10 -16.08 -19.58
C GLN A 196 9.55 -16.12 -21.01
N GLY A 197 9.10 -14.99 -21.57
CA GLY A 197 8.43 -14.93 -22.87
C GLY A 197 7.04 -15.59 -22.90
N ASN A 198 6.46 -15.89 -21.73
CA ASN A 198 5.15 -16.54 -21.62
C ASN A 198 4.02 -15.50 -21.54
N PHE A 199 3.60 -14.99 -22.70
CA PHE A 199 2.50 -14.03 -22.79
C PHE A 199 1.16 -14.59 -22.29
N SER A 200 0.91 -15.89 -22.42
CA SER A 200 -0.32 -16.48 -21.89
C SER A 200 -0.39 -16.33 -20.38
N ALA A 201 0.70 -16.66 -19.68
CA ALA A 201 0.77 -16.51 -18.24
C ALA A 201 0.71 -15.03 -17.80
N PHE A 202 1.27 -14.12 -18.58
CA PHE A 202 1.14 -12.67 -18.34
C PHE A 202 -0.32 -12.21 -18.33
N PHE A 203 -1.07 -12.55 -19.38
CA PHE A 203 -2.49 -12.18 -19.46
C PHE A 203 -3.33 -12.88 -18.40
N THR A 204 -2.98 -14.13 -18.02
CA THR A 204 -3.63 -14.82 -16.90
C THR A 204 -3.37 -14.10 -15.58
N ALA A 205 -2.12 -13.74 -15.27
CA ALA A 205 -1.80 -12.99 -14.05
C ALA A 205 -2.51 -11.62 -14.02
N LEU A 206 -2.53 -10.91 -15.16
CA LEU A 206 -3.24 -9.64 -15.31
C LEU A 206 -4.75 -9.79 -15.09
N TYR A 207 -5.35 -10.86 -15.62
CA TYR A 207 -6.77 -11.17 -15.44
C TYR A 207 -7.15 -11.43 -13.97
N TYR A 208 -6.31 -12.14 -13.23
CA TYR A 208 -6.52 -12.39 -11.80
C TYR A 208 -6.31 -11.14 -10.95
N LEU A 209 -5.40 -10.25 -11.37
CA LEU A 209 -5.14 -8.99 -10.70
C LEU A 209 -6.13 -7.88 -11.08
N ALA A 210 -6.85 -8.00 -12.19
CA ALA A 210 -7.70 -6.94 -12.72
C ALA A 210 -8.80 -6.51 -11.74
N LEU A 211 -9.61 -7.45 -11.23
CA LEU A 211 -10.70 -7.10 -10.33
C LEU A 211 -10.24 -6.45 -9.00
N PRO A 212 -9.28 -7.02 -8.24
CA PRO A 212 -8.79 -6.38 -7.01
C PRO A 212 -8.14 -5.03 -7.32
N SER A 213 -7.35 -4.94 -8.40
CA SER A 213 -6.66 -3.70 -8.72
C SER A 213 -7.60 -2.57 -9.17
N LEU A 214 -8.61 -2.89 -9.98
CA LEU A 214 -9.65 -1.96 -10.42
C LEU A 214 -10.49 -1.48 -9.22
N THR A 215 -10.86 -2.40 -8.32
CA THR A 215 -11.63 -2.06 -7.11
C THR A 215 -10.89 -1.03 -6.26
N LEU A 216 -9.65 -1.34 -5.88
CA LEU A 216 -8.82 -0.46 -5.06
C LEU A 216 -8.47 0.83 -5.81
N GLY A 217 -8.15 0.73 -7.10
CA GLY A 217 -7.79 1.88 -7.94
C GLY A 217 -8.94 2.88 -8.14
N ILE A 218 -10.15 2.40 -8.41
CA ILE A 218 -11.34 3.25 -8.57
C ILE A 218 -11.65 4.00 -7.27
N LEU A 219 -11.61 3.33 -6.12
CA LEU A 219 -11.87 4.01 -4.85
C LEU A 219 -10.80 5.05 -4.52
N LEU A 220 -9.52 4.74 -4.73
CA LEU A 220 -8.43 5.69 -4.53
C LEU A 220 -8.49 6.87 -5.51
N SER A 221 -9.05 6.66 -6.71
CA SER A 221 -9.09 7.70 -7.76
C SER A 221 -9.84 8.96 -7.33
N GLY A 222 -10.76 8.87 -6.36
CA GLY A 222 -11.48 10.03 -5.82
C GLY A 222 -10.56 11.08 -5.19
N ILE A 223 -9.48 10.66 -4.55
CA ILE A 223 -8.48 11.56 -3.98
C ILE A 223 -7.77 12.33 -5.09
N PHE A 224 -7.36 11.64 -6.15
CA PHE A 224 -6.69 12.23 -7.31
C PHE A 224 -7.62 13.14 -8.12
N GLU A 225 -8.86 12.72 -8.34
CA GLU A 225 -9.91 13.54 -8.94
C GLU A 225 -10.05 14.88 -8.21
N ARG A 226 -10.21 14.83 -6.88
CA ARG A 226 -10.40 16.03 -6.07
C ARG A 226 -9.19 16.97 -6.16
N ILE A 227 -7.98 16.44 -6.04
CA ILE A 227 -6.74 17.23 -6.08
C ILE A 227 -6.58 17.87 -7.46
N VAL A 228 -6.70 17.09 -8.54
CA VAL A 228 -6.58 17.58 -9.92
C VAL A 228 -7.65 18.63 -10.20
N ARG A 229 -8.91 18.37 -9.82
CA ARG A 229 -10.01 19.30 -10.06
C ARG A 229 -9.78 20.63 -9.37
N ILE A 230 -9.39 20.62 -8.09
CA ILE A 230 -9.16 21.84 -7.31
C ILE A 230 -7.97 22.63 -7.87
N ASN A 231 -6.84 21.96 -8.08
CA ASN A 231 -5.63 22.62 -8.57
C ASN A 231 -5.79 23.13 -10.00
N LEU A 232 -6.44 22.37 -10.89
CA LEU A 232 -6.68 22.80 -12.26
C LEU A 232 -7.62 24.00 -12.31
N LYS A 233 -8.70 24.00 -11.51
CA LYS A 233 -9.64 25.14 -11.44
C LYS A 233 -8.98 26.41 -10.90
N GLN A 234 -8.04 26.28 -9.96
CA GLN A 234 -7.22 27.41 -9.50
C GLN A 234 -6.23 27.86 -10.58
N THR A 235 -5.58 26.92 -11.24
CA THR A 235 -4.55 27.18 -12.26
C THR A 235 -5.14 27.87 -13.49
N LEU A 236 -6.36 27.52 -13.90
CA LEU A 236 -7.09 28.16 -15.01
C LEU A 236 -7.43 29.64 -14.75
N ARG A 237 -7.29 30.13 -13.51
CA ARG A 237 -7.49 31.54 -13.12
C ARG A 237 -6.20 32.34 -13.05
N ALA A 238 -5.06 31.75 -13.41
CA ALA A 238 -3.77 32.43 -13.34
C ALA A 238 -3.52 33.37 -14.53
N ASP A 239 -2.79 34.46 -14.30
CA ASP A 239 -2.51 35.50 -15.31
C ASP A 239 -1.90 34.96 -16.61
N TYR A 240 -1.04 33.93 -16.52
CA TYR A 240 -0.43 33.33 -17.71
C TYR A 240 -1.44 32.56 -18.58
N VAL A 241 -2.54 32.10 -18.00
CA VAL A 241 -3.66 31.47 -18.72
C VAL A 241 -4.48 32.54 -19.43
N GLU A 242 -4.72 33.68 -18.79
CA GLU A 242 -5.40 34.83 -19.42
C GLU A 242 -4.58 35.38 -20.58
N ALA A 243 -3.26 35.50 -20.42
CA ALA A 243 -2.35 35.88 -21.49
C ALA A 243 -2.35 34.87 -22.67
N ALA A 244 -2.43 33.57 -22.38
CA ALA A 244 -2.55 32.54 -23.42
C ALA A 244 -3.89 32.66 -24.19
N ARG A 245 -4.99 32.96 -23.49
CA ARG A 245 -6.30 33.18 -24.10
C ARG A 245 -6.32 34.45 -24.96
N ALA A 246 -5.68 35.53 -24.51
CA ALA A 246 -5.53 36.76 -25.28
C ALA A 246 -4.71 36.58 -26.58
N ARG A 247 -3.80 35.60 -26.59
CA ARG A 247 -3.03 35.20 -27.78
C ARG A 247 -3.81 34.28 -28.75
N GLY A 248 -5.07 33.95 -28.46
CA GLY A 248 -5.92 33.11 -29.30
C GLY A 248 -5.60 31.61 -29.23
N ILE A 249 -4.89 31.15 -28.19
CA ILE A 249 -4.57 29.73 -28.03
C ILE A 249 -5.87 28.95 -27.71
N PRO A 250 -6.14 27.81 -28.37
CA PRO A 250 -7.34 27.01 -28.12
C PRO A 250 -7.46 26.56 -26.65
N GLU A 251 -8.68 26.59 -26.09
CA GLU A 251 -8.93 26.27 -24.67
C GLU A 251 -8.47 24.85 -24.30
N ALA A 252 -8.62 23.87 -25.20
CA ALA A 252 -8.12 22.51 -24.99
C ALA A 252 -6.59 22.47 -24.84
N GLN A 253 -5.86 23.27 -25.62
CA GLN A 253 -4.42 23.35 -25.52
C GLN A 253 -3.99 24.05 -24.22
N ILE A 254 -4.71 25.10 -23.82
CA ILE A 254 -4.52 25.76 -22.51
C ILE A 254 -4.68 24.76 -21.37
N VAL A 255 -5.78 23.99 -21.35
CA VAL A 255 -6.06 23.00 -20.32
C VAL A 255 -4.98 21.92 -20.27
N PHE A 256 -4.78 21.18 -21.36
CA PHE A 256 -3.95 19.96 -21.32
C PHE A 256 -2.44 20.25 -21.36
N SER A 257 -2.01 21.32 -22.04
CA SER A 257 -0.59 21.60 -22.23
C SER A 257 -0.02 22.62 -21.25
N HIS A 258 -0.82 23.57 -20.76
CA HIS A 258 -0.34 24.66 -19.90
C HIS A 258 -0.81 24.52 -18.45
N ALA A 259 -2.10 24.30 -18.22
CA ALA A 259 -2.67 24.30 -16.87
C ALA A 259 -2.52 22.95 -16.16
N LEU A 260 -2.80 21.83 -16.83
CA LEU A 260 -2.79 20.50 -16.22
C LEU A 260 -1.41 20.11 -15.68
N LYS A 261 -0.34 20.39 -16.42
CA LYS A 261 1.04 20.08 -15.98
C LYS A 261 1.39 20.74 -14.64
N ASN A 262 0.96 21.99 -14.44
CA ASN A 262 1.18 22.71 -13.18
C ASN A 262 0.25 22.19 -12.08
N ALA A 263 -0.98 21.80 -12.42
CA ALA A 263 -1.94 21.24 -11.48
C ALA A 263 -1.55 19.83 -10.99
N LEU A 264 -0.67 19.11 -11.69
CA LEU A 264 -0.19 17.78 -11.31
C LEU A 264 0.98 17.80 -10.31
N ILE A 265 1.59 18.95 -10.01
CA ILE A 265 2.70 19.01 -9.05
C ILE A 265 2.30 18.42 -7.68
N PRO A 266 1.16 18.82 -7.06
CA PRO A 266 0.73 18.24 -5.78
C PRO A 266 0.28 16.78 -5.90
N VAL A 267 -0.12 16.34 -7.11
CA VAL A 267 -0.54 14.96 -7.36
C VAL A 267 0.62 13.99 -7.22
N ILE A 268 1.82 14.38 -7.65
CA ILE A 268 3.03 13.54 -7.53
C ILE A 268 3.36 13.27 -6.05
N THR A 269 3.26 14.29 -5.20
CA THR A 269 3.49 14.15 -3.76
C THR A 269 2.52 13.16 -3.12
N VAL A 270 1.22 13.32 -3.38
CA VAL A 270 0.19 12.44 -2.82
C VAL A 270 0.31 11.03 -3.39
N LEU A 271 0.65 10.89 -4.67
CA LEU A 271 0.89 9.60 -5.30
C LEU A 271 1.98 8.82 -4.57
N GLY A 272 3.10 9.48 -4.29
CA GLY A 272 4.19 8.87 -3.52
C GLY A 272 3.70 8.37 -2.16
N LEU A 273 3.01 9.23 -1.40
CA LEU A 273 2.52 8.90 -0.05
C LEU A 273 1.49 7.77 -0.09
N THR A 274 0.62 7.74 -1.09
CA THR A 274 -0.35 6.66 -1.28
C THR A 274 0.35 5.34 -1.59
N ILE A 275 1.32 5.31 -2.50
CA ILE A 275 2.11 4.09 -2.77
C ILE A 275 2.79 3.60 -1.49
N ALA A 276 3.45 4.50 -0.74
CA ALA A 276 4.09 4.16 0.52
C ALA A 276 3.13 3.49 1.51
N SER A 277 1.92 4.05 1.65
CA SER A 277 0.88 3.50 2.51
C SER A 277 0.38 2.12 2.05
N LEU A 278 0.22 1.91 0.74
CA LEU A 278 -0.25 0.65 0.18
C LEU A 278 0.80 -0.46 0.26
N LEU A 279 2.08 -0.13 0.08
CA LEU A 279 3.19 -1.06 0.30
C LEU A 279 3.33 -1.45 1.78
N GLY A 280 2.90 -0.57 2.70
CA GLY A 280 2.74 -0.87 4.12
C GLY A 280 1.53 -1.77 4.44
N GLY A 281 0.75 -2.16 3.43
CA GLY A 281 -0.29 -3.19 3.52
C GLY A 281 -1.69 -2.69 3.14
N ALA A 282 -2.25 -3.22 2.05
CA ALA A 282 -3.63 -3.01 1.65
C ALA A 282 -4.59 -4.03 2.31
N VAL A 283 -4.51 -4.18 3.64
CA VAL A 283 -5.12 -5.29 4.42
C VAL A 283 -6.54 -5.61 3.97
N LEU A 284 -7.41 -4.60 3.92
CA LEU A 284 -8.81 -4.79 3.56
C LEU A 284 -9.00 -5.33 2.14
N THR A 285 -8.23 -4.85 1.16
CA THR A 285 -8.32 -5.35 -0.22
C THR A 285 -7.76 -6.75 -0.30
N GLU A 286 -6.59 -7.00 0.30
CA GLU A 286 -5.94 -8.30 0.19
C GLU A 286 -6.77 -9.41 0.85
N VAL A 287 -7.36 -9.14 2.02
CA VAL A 287 -8.26 -10.08 2.69
C VAL A 287 -9.55 -10.28 1.88
N THR A 288 -10.18 -9.20 1.41
CA THR A 288 -11.45 -9.29 0.65
C THR A 288 -11.31 -10.13 -0.62
N PHE A 289 -10.20 -9.97 -1.34
CA PHE A 289 -9.95 -10.69 -2.59
C PHE A 289 -9.16 -11.99 -2.42
N SER A 290 -8.90 -12.40 -1.17
CA SER A 290 -8.00 -13.53 -0.88
C SER A 290 -6.68 -13.42 -1.66
N TRP A 291 -6.16 -12.20 -1.76
CA TRP A 291 -4.91 -11.90 -2.41
C TRP A 291 -3.76 -12.30 -1.49
N PRO A 292 -2.79 -13.11 -1.94
CA PRO A 292 -1.72 -13.63 -1.08
C PRO A 292 -0.60 -12.60 -0.90
N GLY A 293 -0.93 -11.42 -0.39
CA GLY A 293 0.02 -10.37 -0.03
C GLY A 293 0.41 -10.36 1.45
N LEU A 294 1.31 -9.45 1.83
CA LEU A 294 1.78 -9.36 3.22
C LEU A 294 0.70 -8.92 4.18
N ALA A 295 -0.25 -8.11 3.72
CA ALA A 295 -1.30 -7.57 4.56
C ALA A 295 -2.31 -8.67 4.93
N ASN A 296 -2.56 -9.60 3.99
CA ASN A 296 -3.30 -10.83 4.27
C ASN A 296 -2.54 -11.74 5.25
N ARG A 297 -1.23 -11.96 5.04
CA ARG A 297 -0.41 -12.74 6.00
C ARG A 297 -0.36 -12.14 7.39
N LEU A 298 -0.33 -10.81 7.49
CA LEU A 298 -0.45 -10.13 8.76
C LEU A 298 -1.81 -10.40 9.41
N PHE A 299 -2.90 -10.35 8.65
CA PHE A 299 -4.24 -10.65 9.15
C PHE A 299 -4.33 -12.08 9.70
N GLU A 300 -3.86 -13.08 8.93
CA GLU A 300 -3.79 -14.47 9.36
C GLU A 300 -2.94 -14.62 10.64
N ALA A 301 -1.76 -13.98 10.69
CA ALA A 301 -0.88 -14.02 11.85
C ALA A 301 -1.51 -13.41 13.11
N ILE A 302 -2.33 -12.36 12.96
CA ILE A 302 -3.09 -11.77 14.08
C ILE A 302 -4.16 -12.76 14.56
N GLU A 303 -4.88 -13.42 13.64
CA GLU A 303 -5.92 -14.40 13.96
C GLU A 303 -5.35 -15.62 14.69
N PHE A 304 -4.20 -16.13 14.24
CA PHE A 304 -3.50 -17.26 14.85
C PHE A 304 -2.50 -16.85 15.95
N ARG A 305 -2.51 -15.58 16.40
CA ARG A 305 -1.62 -15.06 17.45
C ARG A 305 -0.13 -15.39 17.22
N ASP A 306 0.32 -15.40 15.97
CA ASP A 306 1.71 -15.64 15.60
C ASP A 306 2.54 -14.37 15.84
N TYR A 307 2.99 -14.19 17.09
CA TYR A 307 3.64 -12.95 17.53
C TYR A 307 4.88 -12.59 16.69
N PRO A 308 5.84 -13.51 16.42
CA PRO A 308 6.99 -13.19 15.59
C PRO A 308 6.62 -12.67 14.20
N VAL A 309 5.64 -13.29 13.54
CA VAL A 309 5.19 -12.86 12.21
C VAL A 309 4.54 -11.48 12.27
N VAL A 310 3.62 -11.24 13.21
CA VAL A 310 2.99 -9.92 13.37
C VAL A 310 4.04 -8.84 13.63
N GLN A 311 4.97 -9.09 14.54
CA GLN A 311 6.01 -8.13 14.90
C GLN A 311 6.95 -7.85 13.72
N GLY A 312 7.44 -8.89 13.05
CA GLY A 312 8.37 -8.76 11.93
C GLY A 312 7.74 -8.09 10.70
N LEU A 313 6.49 -8.42 10.37
CA LEU A 313 5.77 -7.75 9.28
C LEU A 313 5.51 -6.27 9.58
N MET A 314 5.16 -5.92 10.83
CA MET A 314 4.97 -4.52 11.24
C MET A 314 6.27 -3.71 11.18
N VAL A 315 7.39 -4.29 11.60
CA VAL A 315 8.72 -3.67 11.43
C VAL A 315 9.00 -3.43 9.96
N PHE A 316 8.78 -4.45 9.12
CA PHE A 316 9.01 -4.36 7.68
C PHE A 316 8.16 -3.27 7.02
N PHE A 317 6.88 -3.16 7.35
CA PHE A 317 6.01 -2.07 6.90
C PHE A 317 6.51 -0.71 7.36
N GLY A 318 6.92 -0.58 8.63
CA GLY A 318 7.51 0.65 9.15
C GLY A 318 8.76 1.07 8.37
N VAL A 319 9.64 0.12 8.04
CA VAL A 319 10.85 0.37 7.25
C VAL A 319 10.50 0.81 5.83
N ILE A 320 9.57 0.13 5.16
CA ILE A 320 9.10 0.52 3.82
C ILE A 320 8.53 1.94 3.83
N VAL A 321 7.66 2.26 4.79
CA VAL A 321 7.03 3.58 4.90
C VAL A 321 8.07 4.66 5.17
N ALA A 322 9.06 4.38 6.03
CA ALA A 322 10.16 5.30 6.31
C ALA A 322 11.02 5.56 5.06
N ILE A 323 11.43 4.51 4.36
CA ILE A 323 12.22 4.61 3.11
C ILE A 323 11.42 5.37 2.05
N ALA A 324 10.16 4.97 1.82
CA ALA A 324 9.32 5.61 0.82
C ALA A 324 9.07 7.08 1.15
N SER A 325 8.82 7.43 2.41
CA SER A 325 8.68 8.83 2.85
C SER A 325 9.91 9.67 2.51
N ILE A 326 11.11 9.16 2.82
CA ILE A 326 12.37 9.85 2.50
C ILE A 326 12.54 10.01 0.98
N LEU A 327 12.22 8.97 0.19
CA LEU A 327 12.28 9.04 -1.27
C LEU A 327 11.32 10.10 -1.82
N ILE A 328 10.12 10.18 -1.28
CA ILE A 328 9.09 11.16 -1.70
C ILE A 328 9.54 12.58 -1.36
N ASP A 329 10.10 12.78 -0.18
CA ASP A 329 10.61 14.07 0.24
C ASP A 329 11.74 14.56 -0.69
N ILE A 330 12.64 13.65 -1.09
CA ILE A 330 13.69 13.93 -2.08
C ILE A 330 13.09 14.27 -3.45
N LEU A 331 12.09 13.50 -3.91
CA LEU A 331 11.40 13.76 -5.17
C LEU A 331 10.69 15.11 -5.16
N ASN A 332 10.01 15.46 -4.07
CA ASN A 332 9.34 16.75 -3.91
C ASN A 332 10.32 17.91 -3.97
N ALA A 333 11.47 17.79 -3.31
CA ALA A 333 12.53 18.80 -3.37
C ALA A 333 13.07 19.02 -4.78
N TRP A 334 13.07 17.97 -5.61
CA TRP A 334 13.52 18.04 -7.00
C TRP A 334 12.45 18.64 -7.93
N VAL A 335 11.18 18.27 -7.73
CA VAL A 335 10.05 18.67 -8.59
C VAL A 335 9.58 20.09 -8.29
N ASP A 336 9.50 20.52 -7.02
CA ASP A 336 9.02 21.86 -6.66
C ASP A 336 10.13 22.76 -6.08
N PRO A 337 10.75 23.65 -6.91
CA PRO A 337 11.78 24.57 -6.46
C PRO A 337 11.28 25.70 -5.55
N ARG A 338 9.98 25.76 -5.25
CA ARG A 338 9.34 26.74 -4.35
C ARG A 338 9.24 26.27 -2.90
N ILE A 339 9.44 24.97 -2.64
CA ILE A 339 9.51 24.44 -1.28
C ILE A 339 10.78 25.00 -0.60
N ARG A 340 10.58 25.93 0.33
CA ARG A 340 11.60 26.40 1.26
C ARG A 340 11.49 25.54 2.52
N TYR A 341 12.44 24.62 2.69
CA TYR A 341 12.62 23.84 3.92
C TYR A 341 13.17 24.69 5.05
#